data_AF-A0A838ECF9-F1
#
_entry.id   AF-A0A838ECF9-F1
#
_cell.length_a   1.000
_cell.length_b   1.000
_cell.length_c   1.000
_cell.angle_alpha   90.00
_cell.angle_beta   90.00
_cell.angle_gamma   90.00
#
_symmetry.space_group_name_H-M   'P 1'
#
loop_
_entity.id
_entity.type
_entity.pdbx_description
1 polymer ?
#
loop_
_entity_poly.entity_id
_entity_poly.type
_entity_poly.pdbx_seq_one_letter_code
_entity_poly.pdbx_strand_id
1 'polypeptide(L)'
;MSEPKAASLRDAWKAEPAASRRVIAKTVEQGKPLRTHRDATLGVWLGVRQLKRGPYVAGATFVVLAVLFAGLRVFLEGSSWLEAFADPQVYVIAGLAALLQLFLFNRQVKQRFRRGVAVNVAKLEGRSPKAPDLDVDALVARAREDGWLAQRWARVGR
;
A
#
# COMPACT_ATOMS: atom_id res chain seq x y z
N MET A 1 21.33 28.03 2.73
CA MET A 1 19.87 28.21 2.62
C MET A 1 19.21 26.95 3.15
N SER A 2 18.62 27.01 4.34
CA SER A 2 17.90 25.89 4.95
C SER A 2 16.73 25.47 4.06
N GLU A 3 16.71 24.21 3.63
CA GLU A 3 15.60 23.63 2.85
C GLU A 3 14.26 23.98 3.51
N PRO A 4 13.21 24.31 2.74
CA PRO A 4 11.89 24.60 3.29
C PRO A 4 11.39 23.36 4.05
N LYS A 5 11.24 23.50 5.37
CA LYS A 5 10.76 22.43 6.25
C LYS A 5 9.29 22.13 5.90
N ALA A 6 8.99 20.88 5.60
CA ALA A 6 7.61 20.47 5.30
C ALA A 6 6.73 20.60 6.56
N ALA A 7 5.45 20.97 6.42
CA ALA A 7 4.55 21.09 7.57
C ALA A 7 4.06 19.72 8.10
N SER A 8 3.98 18.71 7.24
CA SER A 8 3.52 17.36 7.58
C SER A 8 4.19 16.29 6.70
N LEU A 9 4.15 15.02 7.13
CA LEU A 9 4.64 13.89 6.31
C LEU A 9 3.91 13.79 4.96
N ARG A 10 2.64 14.21 4.91
CA ARG A 10 1.87 14.26 3.67
C ARG A 10 2.42 15.31 2.71
N ASP A 11 2.76 16.48 3.22
CA ASP A 11 3.27 17.59 2.41
C ASP A 11 4.70 17.30 1.97
N ALA A 12 5.52 16.71 2.85
CA ALA A 12 6.83 16.18 2.49
C ALA A 12 6.73 15.17 1.35
N TRP A 13 5.80 14.21 1.43
CA TRP A 13 5.55 13.27 0.34
C TRP A 13 5.10 13.94 -0.96
N LYS A 14 4.24 14.96 -0.89
CA LYS A 14 3.78 15.68 -2.10
C LYS A 14 4.90 16.50 -2.76
N ALA A 15 5.81 17.02 -1.96
CA ALA A 15 6.97 17.77 -2.42
C ALA A 15 8.01 16.88 -3.13
N GLU A 16 8.04 15.57 -2.86
CA GLU A 16 8.95 14.64 -3.52
C GLU A 16 8.68 14.51 -5.03
N PRO A 17 9.73 14.50 -5.88
CA PRO A 17 9.60 14.20 -7.30
C PRO A 17 8.85 12.89 -7.53
N ALA A 18 8.07 12.83 -8.63
CA ALA A 18 7.28 11.65 -8.96
C ALA A 18 8.15 10.38 -9.13
N ALA A 19 9.38 10.54 -9.64
CA ALA A 19 10.35 9.46 -9.76
C ALA A 19 10.77 8.91 -8.38
N SER A 20 11.15 9.78 -7.45
CA SER A 20 11.53 9.41 -6.07
C SER A 20 10.40 8.69 -5.35
N ARG A 21 9.17 9.21 -5.46
CA ARG A 21 7.99 8.56 -4.88
C ARG A 21 7.77 7.13 -5.37
N ARG A 22 7.95 6.88 -6.67
CA ARG A 22 7.82 5.54 -7.26
C ARG A 22 8.92 4.60 -6.74
N VAL A 23 10.16 5.08 -6.64
CA VAL A 23 11.27 4.29 -6.10
C VAL A 23 10.98 3.90 -4.65
N ILE A 24 10.60 4.87 -3.80
CA ILE A 24 10.30 4.60 -2.38
C ILE A 24 9.17 3.58 -2.26
N ALA A 25 8.05 3.78 -2.96
CA ALA A 25 6.90 2.87 -2.92
C ALA A 25 7.29 1.44 -3.35
N LYS A 26 8.00 1.31 -4.48
CA LYS A 26 8.44 0.02 -4.99
C LYS A 26 9.42 -0.68 -4.04
N THR A 27 10.34 0.04 -3.41
CA THR A 27 11.29 -0.53 -2.46
C THR A 27 10.59 -1.04 -1.20
N VAL A 28 9.58 -0.32 -0.69
CA VAL A 28 8.75 -0.76 0.46
C VAL A 28 7.92 -1.99 0.09
N GLU A 29 7.29 -1.99 -1.10
CA GLU A 29 6.56 -3.16 -1.63
C GLU A 29 7.43 -4.41 -1.75
N GLN A 30 8.69 -4.22 -2.16
CA GLN A 30 9.68 -5.30 -2.28
C GLN A 30 10.24 -5.78 -0.94
N GLY A 31 9.87 -5.14 0.19
CA GLY A 31 10.36 -5.54 1.50
C GLY A 31 11.82 -5.13 1.77
N LYS A 32 12.37 -4.20 0.98
CA LYS A 32 13.80 -3.84 1.03
C LYS A 32 14.04 -2.61 1.91
N PRO A 33 15.24 -2.47 2.50
CA PRO A 33 15.61 -1.28 3.23
C PRO A 33 15.83 -0.10 2.26
N LEU A 34 15.26 1.06 2.59
CA LEU A 34 15.48 2.31 1.89
C LEU A 34 16.84 2.89 2.26
N ARG A 35 17.44 3.69 1.38
CA ARG A 35 18.82 4.17 1.55
C ARG A 35 18.94 5.23 2.64
N THR A 36 18.08 6.23 2.64
CA THR A 36 18.14 7.36 3.57
C THR A 36 17.11 7.24 4.70
N HIS A 37 17.35 7.93 5.83
CA HIS A 37 16.40 8.01 6.95
C HIS A 37 15.10 8.73 6.54
N ARG A 38 15.20 9.76 5.70
CA ARG A 38 14.05 10.48 5.12
C ARG A 38 13.19 9.55 4.28
N ASP A 39 13.79 8.82 3.34
CA ASP A 39 13.06 7.85 2.51
C ASP A 39 12.41 6.79 3.36
N ALA A 40 13.15 6.22 4.33
CA ALA A 40 12.62 5.22 5.25
C ALA A 40 11.39 5.72 6.01
N THR A 41 11.43 6.95 6.52
CA THR A 41 10.30 7.59 7.22
C THR A 41 9.08 7.74 6.29
N LEU A 42 9.28 8.25 5.07
CA LEU A 42 8.21 8.42 4.08
C LEU A 42 7.63 7.08 3.62
N GLY A 43 8.49 6.08 3.40
CA GLY A 43 8.13 4.74 2.99
C GLY A 43 7.30 4.01 4.05
N VAL A 44 7.66 4.17 5.33
CA VAL A 44 6.90 3.61 6.43
C VAL A 44 5.54 4.30 6.58
N TRP A 45 5.48 5.63 6.51
CA TRP A 45 4.21 6.37 6.52
C TRP A 45 3.26 5.93 5.39
N LEU A 46 3.79 5.78 4.17
CA LEU A 46 3.03 5.27 3.02
C LEU A 46 2.53 3.85 3.29
N GLY A 47 3.38 2.97 3.82
CA GLY A 47 3.02 1.59 4.09
C GLY A 47 1.94 1.43 5.15
N VAL A 48 2.02 2.18 6.25
CA VAL A 48 0.94 2.20 7.26
C VAL A 48 -0.36 2.68 6.66
N ARG A 49 -0.31 3.70 5.77
CA ARG A 49 -1.51 4.23 5.11
C ARG A 49 -2.11 3.25 4.09
N GLN A 50 -1.29 2.55 3.31
CA GLN A 50 -1.74 1.50 2.39
C GLN A 50 -2.35 0.32 3.15
N LEU A 51 -1.78 -0.07 4.28
CA LEU A 51 -2.34 -1.13 5.13
C LEU A 51 -3.71 -0.76 5.72
N LYS A 52 -3.96 0.53 5.99
CA LYS A 52 -5.25 1.04 6.46
C LYS A 52 -6.30 1.21 5.35
N ARG A 53 -5.88 1.40 4.09
CA ARG A 53 -6.81 1.47 2.95
C ARG A 53 -7.19 0.05 2.53
N GLY A 54 -8.44 -0.32 2.79
CA GLY A 54 -9.02 -1.57 2.29
C GLY A 54 -8.95 -1.67 0.75
N PRO A 55 -8.96 -2.89 0.21
CA PRO A 55 -8.73 -3.13 -1.21
C PRO A 55 -9.93 -2.72 -2.07
N TYR A 56 -9.78 -1.64 -2.84
CA TYR A 56 -10.71 -1.26 -3.92
C TYR A 56 -10.57 -2.15 -5.18
N VAL A 57 -9.66 -3.14 -5.16
CA VAL A 57 -9.27 -3.97 -6.32
C VAL A 57 -10.25 -5.13 -6.59
N ALA A 58 -11.13 -5.45 -5.65
CA ALA A 58 -12.04 -6.60 -5.74
C ALA A 58 -12.98 -6.56 -6.96
N GLY A 59 -13.53 -5.38 -7.26
CA GLY A 59 -14.52 -5.23 -8.33
C GLY A 59 -13.95 -5.49 -9.72
N ALA A 60 -12.76 -4.96 -10.02
CA ALA A 60 -12.14 -5.15 -11.33
C ALA A 60 -11.76 -6.62 -11.59
N THR A 61 -11.27 -7.33 -10.56
CA THR A 61 -10.95 -8.76 -10.66
C THR A 61 -12.18 -9.62 -10.91
N PHE A 62 -13.32 -9.29 -10.28
CA PHE A 62 -14.59 -9.98 -10.51
C PHE A 62 -15.07 -9.86 -11.97
N VAL A 63 -15.03 -8.66 -12.55
CA VAL A 63 -15.48 -8.44 -13.93
C VAL A 63 -14.64 -9.24 -14.92
N VAL A 64 -13.31 -9.23 -14.76
CA VAL A 64 -12.40 -9.99 -15.65
C VAL A 64 -12.66 -11.49 -15.56
N LEU A 65 -12.82 -12.03 -14.35
CA LEU A 65 -13.10 -13.46 -14.16
C LEU A 65 -14.45 -13.88 -14.72
N ALA A 66 -15.49 -13.04 -14.57
CA ALA A 66 -16.81 -13.29 -15.15
C ALA A 66 -16.75 -13.35 -16.69
N VAL A 67 -16.01 -12.43 -17.32
CA VAL A 67 -15.82 -12.41 -18.78
C VAL A 67 -15.04 -13.62 -19.28
N LEU A 68 -13.95 -14.01 -18.59
CA LEU A 68 -13.16 -15.18 -18.97
C LEU A 68 -13.96 -16.48 -18.84
N PHE A 69 -14.77 -16.61 -17.78
CA PHE A 69 -15.56 -17.82 -17.55
C PHE A 69 -16.74 -17.93 -18.55
N ALA A 70 -17.40 -16.80 -18.85
CA ALA A 70 -18.42 -16.77 -19.91
C ALA A 70 -17.83 -17.10 -21.29
N GLY A 71 -16.66 -16.55 -21.63
CA GLY A 71 -15.98 -16.85 -22.89
C GLY A 71 -15.52 -18.29 -23.03
N LEU A 72 -15.03 -18.90 -21.95
CA LEU A 72 -14.68 -20.32 -21.92
C LEU A 72 -15.91 -21.19 -22.19
N ARG A 73 -17.06 -20.80 -21.64
CA ARG A 73 -18.30 -21.56 -21.82
C ARG A 73 -18.84 -21.50 -23.24
N VAL A 74 -18.84 -20.30 -23.84
CA VAL A 74 -19.16 -20.10 -25.26
C VAL A 74 -18.28 -20.98 -26.15
N PHE A 75 -16.99 -21.09 -25.83
CA PHE A 75 -16.05 -21.91 -26.58
C PHE A 75 -16.29 -23.43 -26.42
N LEU A 76 -16.58 -23.90 -25.21
CA LEU A 76 -16.73 -25.34 -24.92
C LEU A 76 -18.11 -25.89 -25.27
N GLU A 77 -19.16 -25.11 -25.06
CA GLU A 77 -20.55 -25.55 -25.22
C GLU A 77 -21.20 -25.02 -26.51
N GLY A 78 -20.51 -24.14 -27.24
CA GLY A 78 -21.05 -23.48 -28.44
C GLY A 78 -22.24 -22.56 -28.15
N SER A 79 -22.44 -22.22 -26.87
CA SER A 79 -23.55 -21.38 -26.40
C SER A 79 -23.36 -19.92 -26.83
N SER A 80 -24.47 -19.18 -26.93
CA SER A 80 -24.39 -17.75 -27.18
C SER A 80 -23.84 -17.02 -25.94
N TRP A 81 -23.17 -15.89 -26.14
CA TRP A 81 -22.70 -15.05 -25.03
C TRP A 81 -23.83 -14.65 -24.07
N LEU A 82 -25.05 -14.49 -24.60
CA LEU A 82 -26.25 -14.16 -23.83
C LEU A 82 -26.65 -15.29 -22.88
N GLU A 83 -26.60 -16.55 -23.32
CA GLU A 83 -26.88 -17.72 -22.48
C GLU A 83 -25.78 -17.95 -21.45
N ALA A 84 -24.52 -17.75 -21.82
CA ALA A 84 -23.39 -17.90 -20.91
C ALA A 84 -23.44 -16.88 -19.76
N PHE A 85 -23.84 -15.63 -20.02
CA PHE A 85 -24.05 -14.63 -18.98
C PHE A 85 -25.40 -14.75 -18.27
N ALA A 86 -26.37 -15.51 -18.78
CA ALA A 86 -27.62 -15.74 -18.05
C ALA A 86 -27.47 -16.80 -16.94
N ASP A 87 -26.42 -17.61 -16.98
CA ASP A 87 -26.22 -18.69 -16.01
C ASP A 87 -25.69 -18.17 -14.65
N PRO A 88 -26.42 -18.37 -13.54
CA PRO A 88 -26.00 -17.99 -12.19
C PRO A 88 -24.66 -18.59 -11.76
N GLN A 89 -24.30 -19.78 -12.26
CA GLN A 89 -23.06 -20.47 -11.92
C GLN A 89 -21.82 -19.67 -12.36
N VAL A 90 -21.91 -18.94 -13.47
CA VAL A 90 -20.81 -18.07 -13.95
C VAL A 90 -20.51 -16.99 -12.92
N TYR A 91 -21.54 -16.36 -12.35
CA TYR A 91 -21.38 -15.31 -11.34
C TYR A 91 -20.95 -15.86 -9.98
N VAL A 92 -21.44 -17.03 -9.59
CA VAL A 92 -21.03 -17.68 -8.33
C VAL A 92 -19.55 -18.06 -8.38
N ILE A 93 -19.11 -18.71 -9.47
CA ILE A 93 -17.72 -19.12 -9.65
C ILE A 93 -16.80 -17.90 -9.77
N ALA A 94 -17.18 -16.91 -10.59
CA ALA A 94 -16.43 -15.66 -10.70
C ALA A 94 -16.37 -14.90 -9.38
N GLY A 95 -17.46 -14.91 -8.60
CA GLY A 95 -17.54 -14.32 -7.26
C GLY A 95 -16.59 -14.96 -6.28
N LEU A 96 -16.62 -16.29 -6.17
CA LEU A 96 -15.72 -17.05 -5.30
C LEU A 96 -14.26 -16.90 -5.72
N ALA A 97 -13.96 -16.97 -7.03
CA ALA A 97 -12.61 -16.79 -7.54
C ALA A 97 -12.09 -15.37 -7.30
N ALA A 98 -12.93 -14.34 -7.46
CA ALA A 98 -12.57 -12.95 -7.16
C ALA A 98 -12.32 -12.75 -5.66
N LEU A 99 -13.15 -13.34 -4.79
CA LEU A 99 -12.97 -13.29 -3.34
C LEU A 99 -11.69 -14.02 -2.91
N LEU A 100 -11.41 -15.19 -3.49
CA LEU A 100 -10.20 -15.95 -3.21
C LEU A 100 -8.95 -15.22 -3.70
N GLN A 101 -8.97 -14.68 -4.93
CA GLN A 101 -7.87 -13.90 -5.47
C GLN A 101 -7.66 -12.61 -4.68
N LEU A 102 -8.74 -11.93 -4.28
CA LEU A 102 -8.69 -10.79 -3.37
C LEU A 102 -8.04 -11.18 -2.04
N PHE A 103 -8.44 -12.31 -1.47
CA PHE A 103 -7.90 -12.80 -0.20
C PHE A 103 -6.40 -13.13 -0.32
N LEU A 104 -5.99 -13.89 -1.34
CA LEU A 104 -4.61 -14.30 -1.56
C LEU A 104 -3.72 -13.11 -1.93
N PHE A 105 -4.16 -12.26 -2.85
CA PHE A 105 -3.42 -11.07 -3.28
C PHE A 105 -3.29 -10.08 -2.13
N ASN A 106 -4.36 -9.81 -1.37
CA ASN A 106 -4.25 -8.97 -0.19
C ASN A 106 -3.36 -9.59 0.87
N ARG A 107 -3.44 -10.90 1.11
CA ARG A 107 -2.61 -11.53 2.12
C ARG A 107 -1.14 -11.43 1.75
N GLN A 108 -0.77 -11.75 0.51
CA GLN A 108 0.61 -11.67 0.05
C GLN A 108 1.11 -10.22 -0.01
N VAL A 109 0.36 -9.31 -0.62
CA VAL A 109 0.74 -7.90 -0.73
C VAL A 109 0.83 -7.26 0.65
N LYS A 110 -0.17 -7.44 1.52
CA LYS A 110 -0.12 -6.93 2.90
C LYS A 110 1.04 -7.54 3.68
N GLN A 111 1.35 -8.82 3.51
CA GLN A 111 2.51 -9.44 4.18
C GLN A 111 3.83 -8.85 3.69
N ARG A 112 4.02 -8.68 2.38
CA ARG A 112 5.23 -8.05 1.81
C ARG A 112 5.36 -6.60 2.26
N PHE A 113 4.26 -5.84 2.23
CA PHE A 113 4.22 -4.46 2.71
C PHE A 113 4.50 -4.37 4.23
N ARG A 114 3.91 -5.25 5.04
CA ARG A 114 4.19 -5.33 6.49
C ARG A 114 5.65 -5.62 6.77
N ARG A 115 6.26 -6.55 6.02
CA ARG A 115 7.70 -6.84 6.11
C ARG A 115 8.54 -5.64 5.69
N GLY A 116 8.19 -4.96 4.59
CA GLY A 116 8.90 -3.75 4.14
C GLY A 116 8.82 -2.61 5.14
N VAL A 117 7.65 -2.39 5.73
CA VAL A 117 7.49 -1.46 6.86
C VAL A 117 8.37 -1.89 8.02
N ALA A 118 8.28 -3.14 8.48
CA ALA A 118 9.07 -3.65 9.60
C ALA A 118 10.59 -3.50 9.39
N VAL A 119 11.10 -3.78 8.19
CA VAL A 119 12.53 -3.63 7.84
C VAL A 119 12.98 -2.17 7.89
N ASN A 120 12.16 -1.24 7.38
CA ASN A 120 12.52 0.18 7.40
C ASN A 120 12.36 0.80 8.79
N VAL A 121 11.41 0.32 9.59
CA VAL A 121 11.27 0.66 11.02
C VAL A 121 12.48 0.16 11.81
N ALA A 122 12.86 -1.10 11.62
CA ALA A 122 14.04 -1.69 12.22
C ALA A 122 15.30 -0.87 11.90
N LYS A 123 15.43 -0.42 10.65
CA LYS A 123 16.53 0.47 10.25
C LYS A 123 16.50 1.81 10.97
N LEU A 124 15.32 2.43 11.13
CA LEU A 124 15.19 3.72 11.82
C LEU A 124 15.46 3.61 13.32
N GLU A 125 15.08 2.49 13.94
CA GLU A 125 15.23 2.26 15.38
C GLU A 125 16.51 1.52 15.76
N GLY A 126 17.32 1.09 14.78
CA GLY A 126 18.53 0.29 15.03
C GLY A 126 18.27 -1.07 15.66
N ARG A 127 17.06 -1.63 15.50
CA ARG A 127 16.63 -2.88 16.14
C ARG A 127 16.31 -3.98 15.13
N SER A 128 16.18 -5.22 15.61
CA SER A 128 15.79 -6.36 14.77
C SER A 128 14.36 -6.20 14.22
N PRO A 129 14.07 -6.58 12.95
CA PRO A 129 12.75 -6.46 12.35
C PRO A 129 11.71 -7.32 13.06
N LYS A 130 10.97 -6.70 13.98
CA LYS A 130 9.78 -7.26 14.62
C LYS A 130 8.52 -6.78 13.92
N ALA A 131 7.39 -7.47 14.16
CA ALA A 131 6.09 -7.03 13.68
C ALA A 131 5.87 -5.56 14.05
N PRO A 132 5.33 -4.73 13.13
CA PRO A 132 5.25 -3.30 13.35
C PRO A 132 4.14 -2.96 14.34
N ASP A 133 4.46 -2.90 15.63
CA ASP A 133 3.77 -2.01 16.56
C ASP A 133 4.41 -0.63 16.36
N LEU A 134 3.81 0.13 15.45
CA LEU A 134 4.38 1.38 15.01
C LEU A 134 3.52 2.55 15.42
N ASP A 135 4.06 3.34 16.34
CA ASP A 135 3.54 4.65 16.66
C ASP A 135 3.93 5.65 15.55
N VAL A 136 2.93 6.08 14.78
CA VAL A 136 3.12 7.08 13.72
C VAL A 136 3.56 8.43 14.32
N ASP A 137 3.19 8.71 15.57
CA ASP A 137 3.60 9.95 16.24
C ASP A 137 5.08 9.94 16.59
N ALA A 138 5.65 8.77 16.95
CA ALA A 138 7.09 8.61 17.16
C ALA A 138 7.90 8.87 15.87
N LEU A 139 7.41 8.41 14.70
CA LEU A 139 8.03 8.73 13.41
C LEU A 139 8.02 10.23 13.09
N VAL A 140 6.90 10.90 13.38
CA VAL A 140 6.76 12.35 13.16
C VAL A 140 7.67 13.12 14.11
N ALA A 141 7.76 12.70 15.38
CA ALA A 141 8.66 13.30 16.36
C ALA A 141 10.12 13.19 15.90
N ARG A 142 10.57 12.00 15.51
CA ARG A 142 11.92 11.76 14.99
C ARG A 142 12.24 12.64 13.79
N ALA A 143 11.33 12.73 12.82
CA ALA A 143 11.54 13.56 11.64
C ALA A 143 11.60 15.06 11.93
N ARG A 144 10.98 15.52 13.03
CA ARG A 144 11.12 16.89 13.53
C ARG A 144 12.48 17.11 14.21
N GLU A 145 12.96 16.12 14.97
CA GLU A 145 14.30 16.13 15.56
C GLU A 145 15.39 16.20 14.49
N ASP A 146 15.24 15.40 13.42
CA ASP A 146 16.12 15.42 12.24
C ASP A 146 16.04 16.75 11.44
N GLY A 147 15.14 17.67 11.81
CA GLY A 147 15.11 19.04 11.34
C GLY A 147 14.51 19.28 9.96
N TRP A 148 14.05 18.24 9.25
CA TRP A 148 13.44 18.35 7.92
C TRP A 148 11.92 18.47 7.93
N LEU A 149 11.25 18.05 9.02
CA LEU A 149 9.85 18.39 9.29
C LEU A 149 9.78 19.64 10.18
N ALA A 150 8.80 20.51 9.91
CA ALA A 150 8.55 21.67 10.73
C ALA A 150 8.11 21.22 12.13
N GLN A 151 8.75 21.78 13.17
CA GLN A 151 8.25 21.65 14.52
C GLN A 151 6.86 22.31 14.57
N ARG A 152 5.86 21.60 15.10
CA ARG A 152 4.62 22.26 15.48
C ARG A 152 5.02 23.26 16.54
N TRP A 153 4.79 24.54 16.30
CA TRP A 153 4.99 25.58 17.29
C TRP A 153 4.20 25.14 18.53
N ALA A 154 4.91 24.78 19.60
CA ALA A 154 4.30 24.68 20.91
C ALA A 154 3.56 26.01 21.10
N ARG A 155 2.27 25.97 21.42
CA ARG A 155 1.49 27.18 21.66
C ARG A 155 2.28 28.03 22.67
N VAL A 156 2.82 29.14 22.20
CA VAL A 156 3.33 30.21 23.03
C VAL A 156 2.11 30.99 23.51
N GLY A 157 1.90 31.02 24.83
CA GLY A 157 0.88 31.80 25.55
C GLY A 157 -0.38 31.00 25.88
N ARG A 158 -0.79 30.79 27.13
CA ARG A 158 -0.54 31.53 28.39
C ARG A 158 -0.42 30.56 29.56
#